data_AF-A0A2E4CAB8-F1
#
_entry.id   AF-A0A2E4CAB8-F1
#
_cell.length_a   1.000
_cell.length_b   1.000
_cell.length_c   1.000
_cell.angle_alpha   90.00
_cell.angle_beta   90.00
_cell.angle_gamma   90.00
#
_symmetry.space_group_name_H-M   'P 1'
#
loop_
_entity.id
_entity.type
_entity.pdbx_description
1 polymer ?
#
loop_
_entity_poly.entity_id
_entity_poly.type
_entity_poly.pdbx_seq_one_letter_code
_entity_poly.pdbx_strand_id
1 'polypeptide(L)'
;MNRSEHIAGLEVERLTPPDIEYFFKTLNSRVPRSTGESTQSVLDQLRLRLRNLASALGEIPAQENVPTDIGHVVDAISHRLERMKRKEWRTRIDGLSVLKRLRTEVGEISADLHQIATG
;
A
#
# COMPACT_ATOMS: atom_id res chain seq x y z
N MET A 1 10.08 -19.38 0.80
CA MET A 1 10.25 -18.05 1.39
C MET A 1 8.91 -17.64 1.98
N ASN A 2 8.85 -17.46 3.29
CA ASN A 2 7.62 -17.04 3.97
C ASN A 2 7.45 -15.51 3.90
N ARG A 3 6.26 -15.00 4.24
CA ARG A 3 5.92 -13.57 4.19
C ARG A 3 6.94 -12.70 4.95
N SER A 4 7.31 -13.11 6.15
CA SER A 4 8.23 -12.35 7.01
C SER A 4 9.64 -12.29 6.44
N GLU A 5 10.13 -13.39 5.87
CA GLU A 5 11.42 -13.44 5.16
C GLU A 5 11.43 -12.50 3.95
N HIS A 6 10.33 -12.45 3.20
CA HIS A 6 10.16 -11.50 2.08
C HIS A 6 10.26 -10.07 2.54
N ILE A 7 9.48 -9.68 3.54
CA ILE A 7 9.48 -8.32 4.05
C ILE A 7 10.85 -7.93 4.64
N ALA A 8 11.50 -8.84 5.36
CA ALA A 8 12.84 -8.60 5.91
C ALA A 8 13.87 -8.33 4.81
N GLY A 9 13.78 -9.03 3.67
CA GLY A 9 14.66 -8.83 2.51
C GLY A 9 14.48 -7.50 1.77
N LEU A 10 13.38 -6.77 1.99
CA LEU A 10 13.10 -5.49 1.33
C LEU A 10 13.78 -4.29 2.00
N GLU A 11 14.35 -4.47 3.20
CA GLU A 11 14.95 -3.39 4.00
C GLU A 11 14.04 -2.14 4.15
N VAL A 12 12.74 -2.34 4.36
CA VAL A 12 11.72 -1.26 4.32
C VAL A 12 12.00 -0.07 5.26
N GLU A 13 12.76 -0.28 6.33
CA GLU A 13 13.18 0.76 7.26
C GLU A 13 14.12 1.81 6.64
N ARG A 14 14.77 1.49 5.52
CA ARG A 14 15.64 2.40 4.78
C ARG A 14 14.90 3.28 3.77
N LEU A 15 13.66 2.94 3.43
CA LEU A 15 12.89 3.66 2.41
C LEU A 15 12.69 5.12 2.80
N THR A 16 13.10 6.00 1.91
CA THR A 16 12.90 7.44 2.01
C THR A 16 11.52 7.83 1.46
N PRO A 17 11.02 9.06 1.72
CA PRO A 17 9.77 9.51 1.13
C PRO A 17 9.72 9.38 -0.41
N PRO A 18 10.78 9.74 -1.18
CA PRO A 18 10.83 9.49 -2.62
C PRO A 18 10.70 8.01 -3.02
N ASP A 19 11.31 7.09 -2.26
CA ASP A 19 11.21 5.64 -2.56
C ASP A 19 9.77 5.15 -2.40
N ILE A 20 9.07 5.63 -1.38
CA ILE A 20 7.66 5.31 -1.11
C ILE A 20 6.77 5.90 -2.20
N GLU A 21 6.98 7.16 -2.57
CA GLU A 21 6.26 7.80 -3.69
C GLU A 21 6.44 7.00 -4.98
N TYR A 22 7.67 6.61 -5.30
CA TYR A 22 7.97 5.80 -6.50
C TYR A 22 7.29 4.43 -6.47
N PHE A 23 7.26 3.78 -5.31
CA PHE A 23 6.55 2.52 -5.12
C PHE A 23 5.07 2.64 -5.50
N PHE A 24 4.36 3.64 -4.96
CA PHE A 24 2.92 3.81 -5.23
C PHE A 24 2.63 4.24 -6.67
N LYS A 25 3.47 5.10 -7.27
CA LYS A 25 3.36 5.49 -8.68
C LYS A 25 3.35 4.32 -9.65
N THR A 26 4.10 3.29 -9.33
CA THR A 26 4.27 2.12 -10.18
C THR A 26 3.39 0.95 -9.75
N LEU A 27 2.70 1.06 -8.62
CA LEU A 27 1.89 0.00 -8.03
C LEU A 27 0.68 -0.37 -8.90
N ASN A 28 0.02 0.62 -9.51
CA ASN A 28 -1.20 0.41 -10.31
C ASN A 28 -0.96 -0.61 -11.44
N SER A 29 0.23 -0.57 -12.07
CA SER A 29 0.64 -1.53 -13.12
C SER A 29 0.91 -2.96 -12.62
N ARG A 30 1.10 -3.14 -11.31
CA ARG A 30 1.49 -4.42 -10.68
C ARG A 30 0.34 -5.11 -9.97
N VAL A 31 -0.72 -4.38 -9.62
CA VAL A 31 -1.89 -4.98 -8.96
C VAL A 31 -2.73 -5.71 -10.01
N PRO A 32 -2.91 -7.04 -9.92
CA PRO A 32 -3.69 -7.77 -10.88
C PRO A 32 -5.19 -7.44 -10.75
N ARG A 33 -5.89 -7.37 -11.89
CA ARG A 33 -7.35 -7.13 -11.91
C ARG A 33 -8.15 -8.32 -11.40
N SER A 34 -7.64 -9.52 -11.66
CA SER A 34 -8.20 -10.81 -11.22
C SER A 34 -7.05 -11.80 -11.04
N THR A 35 -7.31 -12.86 -10.29
CA THR A 35 -6.34 -13.94 -10.07
C THR A 35 -7.07 -15.29 -10.02
N GLY A 36 -6.34 -16.40 -9.87
CA GLY A 36 -6.93 -17.72 -9.69
C GLY A 36 -7.62 -17.89 -8.34
N GLU A 37 -8.47 -18.91 -8.20
CA GLU A 37 -9.22 -19.17 -6.95
C GLU A 37 -8.31 -19.31 -5.72
N SER A 38 -7.10 -19.86 -5.90
CA SER A 38 -6.11 -20.05 -4.83
C SER A 38 -5.56 -18.76 -4.23
N THR A 39 -5.52 -17.67 -5.00
CA THR A 39 -4.91 -16.39 -4.59
C THR A 39 -5.92 -15.24 -4.49
N GLN A 40 -7.20 -15.50 -4.76
CA GLN A 40 -8.27 -14.49 -4.73
C GLN A 40 -8.40 -13.83 -3.34
N SER A 41 -8.28 -14.62 -2.27
CA SER A 41 -8.30 -14.10 -0.89
C SER A 41 -7.16 -13.12 -0.61
N VAL A 42 -5.97 -13.37 -1.16
CA VAL A 42 -4.79 -12.49 -1.03
C VAL A 42 -5.00 -11.20 -1.81
N LEU A 43 -5.58 -11.29 -3.02
CA LEU A 43 -5.95 -10.11 -3.78
C LEU A 43 -6.98 -9.26 -3.03
N ASP A 44 -7.99 -9.86 -2.40
CA ASP A 44 -8.98 -9.11 -1.63
C ASP A 44 -8.39 -8.47 -0.37
N GLN A 45 -7.43 -9.13 0.29
CA GLN A 45 -6.64 -8.53 1.38
C GLN A 45 -5.81 -7.33 0.90
N LEU A 46 -5.13 -7.44 -0.24
CA LEU A 46 -4.38 -6.34 -0.84
C LEU A 46 -5.29 -5.14 -1.14
N ARG A 47 -6.48 -5.39 -1.71
CA ARG A 47 -7.48 -4.36 -2.01
C ARG A 47 -7.95 -3.66 -0.74
N LEU A 48 -8.26 -4.40 0.31
CA LEU A 48 -8.66 -3.86 1.60
C LEU A 48 -7.55 -3.01 2.23
N ARG A 49 -6.31 -3.49 2.19
CA ARG A 49 -5.13 -2.78 2.71
C ARG A 49 -4.94 -1.43 2.02
N LEU A 50 -5.03 -1.39 0.70
CA LEU A 50 -4.91 -0.14 -0.08
C LEU A 50 -6.02 0.84 0.28
N ARG A 51 -7.27 0.38 0.42
CA ARG A 51 -8.39 1.24 0.83
C ARG A 51 -8.21 1.80 2.24
N ASN A 52 -7.77 0.96 3.18
CA ASN A 52 -7.49 1.39 4.55
C ASN A 52 -6.36 2.44 4.58
N LEU A 53 -5.32 2.25 3.77
CA LEU A 53 -4.23 3.22 3.66
C LEU A 53 -4.71 4.55 3.07
N ALA A 54 -5.48 4.52 1.99
CA ALA A 54 -6.05 5.73 1.39
C ALA A 54 -6.94 6.50 2.38
N SER A 55 -7.78 5.78 3.13
CA SER A 55 -8.62 6.34 4.20
C SER A 55 -7.76 6.98 5.30
N ALA A 56 -6.73 6.28 5.77
CA ALA A 56 -5.81 6.79 6.78
C ALA A 56 -5.07 8.07 6.33
N LEU A 57 -4.75 8.19 5.05
CA LEU A 57 -4.11 9.37 4.46
C LEU A 57 -5.08 10.54 4.22
N GLY A 58 -6.39 10.32 4.39
CA GLY A 58 -7.45 11.31 4.21
C GLY A 58 -7.98 11.43 2.78
N GLU A 59 -7.67 10.47 1.90
CA GLU A 59 -8.00 10.54 0.47
C GLU A 59 -9.37 9.96 0.13
N ILE A 60 -9.88 9.04 0.94
CA ILE A 60 -11.16 8.38 0.70
C ILE A 60 -11.93 8.33 2.03
N PRO A 61 -13.23 8.66 2.06
CA PRO A 61 -14.01 8.57 3.28
C PRO A 61 -14.06 7.12 3.80
N ALA A 62 -13.86 6.95 5.11
CA ALA A 62 -13.79 5.64 5.78
C ALA A 62 -15.05 4.77 5.66
N GLN A 63 -16.17 5.33 5.19
CA GLN A 63 -17.50 4.69 5.15
C GLN A 63 -18.02 4.39 3.75
N GLU A 64 -17.29 4.71 2.68
CA GLU A 64 -17.76 4.36 1.34
C GLU A 64 -17.54 2.88 1.06
N ASN A 65 -18.62 2.09 1.19
CA ASN A 65 -18.80 0.75 0.63
C ASN A 65 -18.94 0.76 -0.91
N VAL A 66 -18.56 1.86 -1.56
CA VAL A 66 -18.54 1.95 -3.03
C VAL A 66 -17.50 0.95 -3.53
N PRO A 67 -17.75 0.19 -4.62
CA PRO A 67 -16.70 -0.50 -5.35
C PRO A 67 -15.76 0.55 -5.95
N THR A 68 -14.87 1.11 -5.13
CA THR A 68 -13.84 2.03 -5.60
C THR A 68 -12.87 1.19 -6.42
N ASP A 69 -12.76 1.51 -7.70
CA ASP A 69 -11.72 0.95 -8.55
C ASP A 69 -10.37 1.06 -7.83
N ILE A 70 -9.66 -0.07 -7.69
CA ILE A 70 -8.37 -0.09 -7.00
C ILE A 70 -7.37 0.80 -7.73
N GLY A 71 -7.49 0.96 -9.04
CA GLY A 71 -6.70 1.95 -9.79
C GLY A 71 -6.88 3.34 -9.20
N HIS A 72 -8.13 3.77 -8.99
CA HIS A 72 -8.45 5.06 -8.37
C HIS A 72 -7.91 5.17 -6.94
N VAL A 73 -7.97 4.10 -6.14
CA VAL A 73 -7.40 4.08 -4.78
C VAL A 73 -5.89 4.30 -4.80
N VAL A 74 -5.17 3.59 -5.67
CA VAL A 74 -3.72 3.71 -5.81
C VAL A 74 -3.33 5.09 -6.34
N ASP A 75 -4.09 5.62 -7.29
CA ASP A 75 -3.87 6.95 -7.83
C ASP A 75 -4.07 8.02 -6.74
N ALA A 76 -5.13 7.93 -5.94
CA ALA A 76 -5.38 8.86 -4.83
C ALA A 76 -4.24 8.85 -3.79
N ILE A 77 -3.77 7.65 -3.40
CA ILE A 77 -2.59 7.51 -2.53
C ILE A 77 -1.38 8.19 -3.18
N SER A 78 -1.10 7.92 -4.45
CA SER A 78 0.05 8.49 -5.16
C SER A 78 0.00 10.02 -5.18
N HIS A 79 -1.14 10.61 -5.54
CA HIS A 79 -1.35 12.06 -5.56
C HIS A 79 -1.17 12.69 -4.17
N ARG A 80 -1.63 12.02 -3.11
CA ARG A 80 -1.45 12.49 -1.74
C ARG A 80 0.02 12.54 -1.34
N LEU A 81 0.76 11.49 -1.63
CA LEU A 81 2.17 11.39 -1.28
C LEU A 81 3.00 12.47 -2.02
N GLU A 82 2.76 12.68 -3.32
CA GLU A 82 3.42 13.72 -4.10
C GLU A 82 3.23 15.14 -3.54
N ARG A 83 2.08 15.40 -2.92
CA ARG A 83 1.73 16.72 -2.36
C ARG A 83 2.10 16.85 -0.88
N MET A 84 2.63 15.79 -0.27
CA MET A 84 2.88 15.72 1.16
C MET A 84 4.12 16.54 1.55
N LYS A 85 3.94 17.52 2.44
CA LYS A 85 5.05 18.34 2.95
C LYS A 85 5.86 17.56 3.97
N ARG A 86 7.16 17.89 4.11
CA ARG A 86 8.08 17.25 5.09
C ARG A 86 7.53 17.09 6.51
N LYS A 87 6.73 18.06 6.98
CA LYS A 87 6.11 18.02 8.32
C LYS A 87 5.04 16.94 8.45
N GLU A 88 4.31 16.65 7.38
CA GLU A 88 3.22 15.68 7.35
C GLU A 88 3.74 14.25 7.43
N TRP A 89 4.91 13.97 6.84
CA TRP A 89 5.60 12.68 6.98
C TRP A 89 5.92 12.31 8.44
N ARG A 90 6.03 13.31 9.32
CA ARG A 90 6.27 13.15 10.77
C ARG A 90 4.98 13.10 11.60
N THR A 91 3.84 13.47 11.02
CA THR A 91 2.54 13.41 11.70
C THR A 91 2.23 11.97 12.09
N ARG A 92 1.54 11.77 13.21
CA ARG A 92 1.17 10.42 13.66
C ARG A 92 -0.22 10.02 13.19
N ILE A 93 -0.33 8.80 12.68
CA ILE A 93 -1.56 8.08 12.38
C ILE A 93 -1.45 6.73 13.10
N ASP A 94 -2.46 6.37 13.89
CA ASP A 94 -2.44 5.16 14.73
C ASP A 94 -1.17 5.02 15.59
N GLY A 95 -0.69 6.14 16.15
CA GLY A 95 0.51 6.17 16.99
C GLY A 95 1.85 6.08 16.25
N LEU A 96 1.87 5.82 14.93
CA LEU A 96 3.08 5.80 14.10
C LEU A 96 3.20 7.06 13.25
N SER A 97 4.42 7.55 13.02
CA SER A 97 4.61 8.58 11.98
C SER A 97 4.12 8.05 10.62
N VAL A 98 3.56 8.91 9.77
CA VAL A 98 3.11 8.55 8.41
C VAL A 98 4.19 7.77 7.66
N LEU A 99 5.44 8.23 7.72
CA LEU A 99 6.58 7.55 7.08
C LEU A 99 6.73 6.10 7.57
N LYS A 100 6.73 5.89 8.90
CA LYS A 100 6.85 4.55 9.48
C LYS A 100 5.67 3.64 9.11
N ARG A 101 4.44 4.17 9.11
CA ARG A 101 3.27 3.40 8.67
C ARG A 101 3.39 2.98 7.20
N LEU A 102 3.76 3.92 6.32
CA LEU A 102 3.92 3.64 4.89
C LEU A 102 5.00 2.59 4.62
N ARG A 103 6.13 2.60 5.35
CA ARG A 103 7.16 1.56 5.24
C ARG A 103 6.62 0.17 5.55
N THR A 104 5.85 0.05 6.62
CA THR A 104 5.17 -1.21 6.97
C THR A 104 4.22 -1.64 5.85
N GLU A 105 3.38 -0.73 5.36
CA GLU A 105 2.43 -1.07 4.29
C GLU A 105 3.13 -1.43 2.97
N VAL A 106 4.24 -0.79 2.61
CA VAL A 106 5.03 -1.17 1.41
C VAL A 106 5.51 -2.62 1.51
N GLY A 107 6.03 -3.03 2.67
CA GLY A 107 6.45 -4.41 2.89
C GLY A 107 5.29 -5.39 2.71
N GLU A 108 4.17 -5.12 3.38
CA GLU A 108 2.98 -5.96 3.33
C GLU A 108 2.37 -6.04 1.92
N ILE A 109 2.22 -4.91 1.22
CA ILE A 109 1.74 -4.86 -0.17
C ILE A 109 2.67 -5.64 -1.09
N SER A 110 3.99 -5.48 -0.93
CA SER A 110 4.95 -6.22 -1.74
C SER A 110 4.85 -7.73 -1.49
N ALA A 111 4.62 -8.16 -0.25
CA ALA A 111 4.44 -9.56 0.07
C ALA A 111 3.12 -10.13 -0.48
N ASP A 112 2.04 -9.36 -0.44
CA ASP A 112 0.75 -9.74 -1.04
C ASP A 112 0.92 -9.96 -2.55
N LEU A 113 1.57 -9.02 -3.25
CA LEU A 113 1.86 -9.12 -4.67
C LEU A 113 2.77 -10.31 -5.01
N HIS A 114 3.80 -10.56 -4.19
CA HIS A 114 4.68 -11.72 -4.38
C HIS A 114 3.89 -13.02 -4.25
N GLN A 115 3.08 -13.14 -3.21
CA GLN A 115 2.25 -14.33 -2.97
C GLN A 115 1.26 -14.58 -4.11
N ILE A 116 0.62 -13.52 -4.64
CA ILE A 116 -0.27 -13.64 -5.80
C ILE A 116 0.51 -14.09 -7.05
N ALA A 117 1.75 -13.63 -7.24
CA ALA A 117 2.56 -14.00 -8.40
C ALA A 117 3.11 -15.44 -8.33
N THR A 118 3.24 -16.02 -7.13
CA THR A 118 3.84 -17.35 -6.91
C THR A 118 2.84 -18.46 -6.57
N GLY A 119 1.59 -18.11 -6.25
CA GLY A 119 0.53 -19.05 -5.84
C GLY A 119 -0.50 -19.32 -6.93
#